data_AF-A0A2K3JS20-F1
#
_entry.id   AF-A0A2K3JS20-F1
#
_cell.length_a   1.000
_cell.length_b   1.000
_cell.length_c   1.000
_cell.angle_alpha   90.00
_cell.angle_beta   90.00
_cell.angle_gamma   90.00
#
_symmetry.space_group_name_H-M   'P 1'
#
loop_
_entity.id
_entity.type
_entity.pdbx_description
1 polymer ?
#
loop_
_entity_poly.entity_id
_entity_poly.type
_entity_poly.pdbx_seq_one_letter_code
_entity_poly.pdbx_strand_id
1 'polypeptide(L)'
;ILENELKDKFFGGEEIGFVDIAAVFIAFWIPLIQDITGLQFFTAEKFPKLHKWSQEFLNHPIVKENIPPRDTLFAYFKAHYDSLIASK
;
A
#
# COMPACT_ATOMS: atom_id res chain seq x y z
N ILE A 1 -2.71 -15.60 -5.58
CA ILE A 1 -2.85 -15.36 -7.04
C ILE A 1 -1.94 -14.20 -7.43
N LEU A 2 -2.24 -12.94 -7.08
CA LEU A 2 -1.40 -11.80 -7.47
C LEU A 2 0.07 -11.90 -7.04
N GLU A 3 0.36 -12.39 -5.83
CA GLU A 3 1.72 -12.55 -5.32
C GLU A 3 2.61 -13.48 -6.17
N ASN A 4 2.00 -14.38 -6.94
CA ASN A 4 2.72 -15.27 -7.84
C ASN A 4 3.03 -14.62 -9.19
N GLU A 5 2.45 -13.46 -9.48
CA GLU A 5 2.65 -12.72 -10.73
C GLU A 5 3.85 -11.75 -10.65
N LEU A 6 4.50 -11.64 -9.48
CA LEU A 6 5.78 -10.94 -9.36
C LEU A 6 6.83 -11.68 -10.17
N LYS A 7 7.42 -10.97 -11.14
CA LYS A 7 8.44 -11.52 -12.04
C LYS A 7 9.82 -11.52 -11.39
N ASP A 8 10.16 -10.42 -10.73
CA ASP A 8 11.38 -10.27 -9.93
C ASP A 8 11.10 -9.29 -8.78
N LYS A 9 11.91 -8.23 -8.63
CA LYS A 9 11.72 -7.15 -7.65
C LYS A 9 10.37 -6.46 -7.81
N PHE A 10 9.91 -6.31 -9.05
CA PHE A 10 8.67 -5.67 -9.46
C PHE A 10 7.82 -6.62 -10.32
N PHE A 11 6.55 -6.29 -10.52
CA PHE A 11 5.72 -6.98 -11.50
C PHE A 11 6.23 -6.77 -12.94
N GLY A 12 6.89 -5.63 -13.17
CA GLY A 12 7.65 -5.34 -14.39
C GLY A 12 8.93 -6.16 -14.58
N GLY A 13 9.41 -6.87 -13.54
CA GLY A 13 10.72 -7.54 -13.53
C GLY A 13 11.71 -6.75 -12.68
N GLU A 14 12.85 -6.38 -13.27
CA GLU A 14 13.90 -5.59 -12.58
C GLU A 14 13.49 -4.13 -12.36
N GLU A 15 12.59 -3.60 -13.21
CA GLU A 15 12.14 -2.21 -13.21
C GLU A 15 10.62 -2.10 -12.98
N ILE A 16 10.17 -0.93 -12.53
CA ILE A 16 8.74 -0.63 -12.33
C ILE A 16 7.98 -0.74 -13.66
N GLY A 17 6.93 -1.56 -13.68
CA GLY A 17 6.03 -1.72 -14.81
C GLY A 17 4.62 -1.19 -14.55
N PHE A 18 3.73 -1.42 -15.53
CA PHE A 18 2.34 -0.99 -15.46
C PHE A 18 1.59 -1.55 -14.24
N VAL A 19 1.78 -2.84 -13.95
CA VAL A 19 1.11 -3.50 -12.82
C VAL A 19 1.60 -2.93 -11.49
N ASP A 20 2.87 -2.55 -11.37
CA ASP A 20 3.40 -1.91 -10.15
C ASP A 20 2.70 -0.57 -9.87
N ILE A 21 2.51 0.24 -10.91
CA ILE A 21 1.80 1.52 -10.82
C ILE A 21 0.34 1.29 -10.41
N ALA A 22 -0.35 0.33 -11.02
CA ALA A 22 -1.73 0.00 -10.65
C ALA A 22 -1.82 -0.57 -9.21
N ALA A 23 -0.83 -1.37 -8.82
CA ALA A 23 -0.76 -2.02 -7.51
C ALA A 23 -0.36 -1.07 -6.37
N VAL A 24 -0.02 0.20 -6.63
CA VAL A 24 0.27 1.21 -5.59
C VAL A 24 -0.82 1.28 -4.52
N PHE A 25 -2.06 0.95 -4.88
CA PHE A 25 -3.16 0.79 -3.94
C PHE A 25 -2.87 -0.19 -2.81
N ILE A 26 -2.27 -1.32 -3.13
CA ILE A 26 -1.89 -2.34 -2.14
C ILE A 26 -0.74 -1.85 -1.28
N ALA A 27 0.25 -1.19 -1.88
CA ALA A 27 1.45 -0.77 -1.17
C ALA A 27 1.18 0.37 -0.18
N PHE A 28 0.39 1.37 -0.58
CA PHE A 28 0.24 2.61 0.18
C PHE A 28 -1.12 2.71 0.91
N TRP A 29 -2.21 2.51 0.19
CA TRP A 29 -3.56 2.80 0.70
C TRP A 29 -4.07 1.72 1.66
N ILE A 30 -3.77 0.44 1.41
CA ILE A 30 -4.15 -0.64 2.31
C ILE A 30 -3.53 -0.46 3.72
N PRO A 31 -2.19 -0.28 3.88
CA PRO A 31 -1.62 -0.04 5.20
C PRO A 31 -2.18 1.19 5.91
N LEU A 32 -2.47 2.27 5.18
CA LEU A 32 -3.11 3.46 5.75
C LEU A 32 -4.48 3.13 6.37
N ILE A 33 -5.33 2.38 5.65
CA ILE A 33 -6.65 1.97 6.12
C ILE A 33 -6.55 1.00 7.31
N GLN A 34 -5.56 0.10 7.30
CA GLN A 34 -5.30 -0.81 8.41
C GLN A 34 -4.99 -0.04 9.70
N ASP A 35 -4.13 0.99 9.62
CA ASP A 35 -3.80 1.82 10.80
C ASP A 35 -5.02 2.60 11.32
N ILE A 36 -5.91 3.05 10.42
CA ILE A 36 -7.12 3.80 10.79
C ILE A 36 -8.16 2.90 11.46
N THR A 37 -8.35 1.70 10.92
CA THR A 37 -9.42 0.78 11.31
C THR A 37 -9.01 -0.24 12.37
N GLY A 38 -7.71 -0.39 12.62
CA GLY A 38 -7.15 -1.44 13.48
C GLY A 38 -7.21 -2.85 12.87
N LEU A 39 -7.60 -2.98 11.60
CA LEU A 39 -7.66 -4.27 10.90
C LEU A 39 -6.27 -4.67 10.39
N GLN A 40 -5.95 -5.96 10.43
CA GLN A 40 -4.67 -6.50 9.96
C GLN A 40 -4.92 -7.71 9.04
N PHE A 41 -4.90 -7.47 7.73
CA PHE A 41 -5.10 -8.47 6.70
C PHE A 41 -3.95 -8.55 5.69
N PHE A 42 -3.35 -7.42 5.31
CA PHE A 42 -2.14 -7.37 4.51
C PHE A 42 -0.91 -7.38 5.43
N THR A 43 -0.34 -8.56 5.65
CA THR A 43 0.81 -8.78 6.54
C THR A 43 1.91 -9.57 5.83
N ALA A 44 3.14 -9.49 6.35
CA ALA A 44 4.29 -10.19 5.78
C ALA A 44 4.15 -11.73 5.88
N GLU A 45 3.45 -12.25 6.88
CA GLU A 45 3.22 -13.70 7.05
C GLU A 45 2.24 -14.23 6.00
N LYS A 46 1.21 -13.44 5.67
CA LYS A 46 0.18 -13.83 4.70
C LYS A 46 0.62 -13.59 3.26
N PHE A 47 1.35 -12.50 3.03
CA PHE A 47 1.74 -12.06 1.69
C PHE A 47 3.22 -11.67 1.60
N PRO A 48 4.18 -12.57 1.88
CA PRO A 48 5.59 -12.24 2.04
C PRO A 48 6.22 -11.52 0.84
N LYS A 49 5.96 -11.97 -0.40
CA LYS A 49 6.54 -11.35 -1.60
C LYS A 49 5.87 -10.00 -1.90
N LEU A 50 4.55 -9.88 -1.77
CA LEU A 50 3.87 -8.59 -1.97
C LEU A 50 4.23 -7.59 -0.89
N HIS A 51 4.41 -8.03 0.35
CA HIS A 51 4.86 -7.18 1.43
C HIS A 51 6.30 -6.70 1.18
N LYS A 52 7.20 -7.56 0.70
CA LYS A 52 8.54 -7.14 0.27
C LYS A 52 8.47 -6.14 -0.89
N TRP A 53 7.70 -6.48 -1.92
CA TRP A 53 7.48 -5.61 -3.08
C TRP A 53 6.96 -4.23 -2.68
N SER A 54 6.00 -4.14 -1.75
CA SER A 54 5.45 -2.84 -1.34
C SER A 54 6.51 -1.95 -0.69
N GLN A 55 7.40 -2.53 0.12
CA GLN A 55 8.52 -1.79 0.71
C GLN A 55 9.51 -1.34 -0.36
N GLU A 56 9.85 -2.20 -1.32
CA GLU A 56 10.74 -1.84 -2.43
C GLU A 56 10.13 -0.75 -3.34
N PHE A 57 8.86 -0.87 -3.67
CA PHE A 57 8.12 0.08 -4.50
C PHE A 57 8.03 1.45 -3.84
N LEU A 58 7.60 1.52 -2.59
CA LEU A 58 7.54 2.78 -1.84
C LEU A 58 8.93 3.38 -1.59
N ASN A 59 9.98 2.55 -1.59
CA ASN A 59 11.34 3.05 -1.43
C ASN A 59 12.01 3.49 -2.75
N HIS A 60 11.39 3.23 -3.89
CA HIS A 60 11.91 3.64 -5.19
C HIS A 60 11.95 5.18 -5.31
N PRO A 61 13.05 5.79 -5.80
CA PRO A 61 13.20 7.25 -5.84
C PRO A 61 12.02 7.98 -6.49
N ILE A 62 11.62 7.55 -7.69
CA ILE A 62 10.48 8.15 -8.43
C ILE A 62 9.18 8.03 -7.62
N VAL A 63 8.97 6.93 -6.90
CA VAL A 63 7.75 6.75 -6.10
C VAL A 63 7.78 7.66 -4.89
N LYS A 64 8.91 7.75 -4.16
CA LYS A 64 9.05 8.66 -3.01
C LYS A 64 8.79 10.12 -3.36
N GLU A 65 9.22 10.55 -4.54
CA GLU A 65 9.01 11.92 -5.02
C GLU A 65 7.55 12.23 -5.37
N ASN A 66 6.75 11.20 -5.70
CA ASN A 66 5.37 11.36 -6.19
C ASN A 66 4.29 10.86 -5.22
N ILE A 67 4.66 10.14 -4.14
CA ILE A 67 3.69 9.61 -3.18
C ILE A 67 3.13 10.75 -2.32
N PRO A 68 1.81 10.80 -2.07
CA PRO A 68 1.23 11.88 -1.27
C PRO A 68 1.68 11.81 0.19
N PRO A 69 1.66 12.94 0.94
CA PRO A 69 2.01 12.98 2.35
C PRO A 69 1.10 12.07 3.18
N ARG A 70 1.69 11.00 3.74
CA ARG A 70 0.95 9.96 4.46
C ARG A 70 0.19 10.50 5.67
N ASP A 71 0.82 11.36 6.47
CA ASP A 71 0.23 11.86 7.72
C ASP A 71 -0.99 12.73 7.49
N THR A 72 -0.95 13.58 6.45
CA THR A 72 -2.11 14.40 6.04
C THR A 72 -3.28 13.53 5.63
N LEU A 73 -3.02 12.48 4.83
CA LEU A 73 -4.05 11.54 4.41
C LEU A 73 -4.57 10.72 5.59
N PHE A 74 -3.70 10.28 6.50
CA PHE A 74 -4.10 9.57 7.70
C PHE A 74 -5.08 10.39 8.53
N ALA A 75 -4.74 11.65 8.84
CA ALA A 75 -5.61 12.54 9.61
C ALA A 75 -6.97 12.74 8.92
N TYR A 76 -6.98 12.98 7.61
CA TYR A 76 -8.20 13.14 6.82
C TYR A 76 -9.07 11.88 6.90
N PHE A 77 -8.54 10.72 6.51
CA PHE A 77 -9.33 9.48 6.48
C PHE A 77 -9.73 8.99 7.87
N LYS A 78 -8.91 9.23 8.91
CA LYS A 78 -9.26 8.92 10.29
C LYS A 78 -10.46 9.73 10.76
N ALA A 79 -10.47 11.05 10.50
CA ALA A 79 -11.61 11.90 10.85
C ALA A 79 -12.90 11.46 10.13
N HIS A 80 -12.80 11.11 8.84
CA HIS A 80 -13.94 10.57 8.10
C HIS A 80 -14.43 9.23 8.66
N TYR A 81 -13.51 8.31 8.99
CA TYR A 81 -13.85 7.03 9.59
C TYR A 81 -14.54 7.21 10.96
N ASP A 82 -14.00 8.07 11.82
CA ASP A 82 -14.59 8.36 13.14
C ASP A 82 -15.99 8.96 13.02
N SER A 83 -16.20 9.87 12.08
CA SER A 83 -17.53 10.42 11.80
C SER A 83 -18.52 9.35 11.33
N LEU A 84 -18.08 8.42 10.49
CA LEU A 84 -18.92 7.31 10.01
C LEU A 84 -19.28 6.34 11.14
N ILE A 85 -18.36 6.07 12.06
CA ILE A 85 -18.61 5.20 13.22
C ILE A 85 -19.51 5.90 14.24
N ALA A 86 -19.33 7.20 14.50
CA ALA A 86 -20.18 7.95 15.42
C ALA A 86 -21.62 8.15 14.92
N SER A 87 -21.84 8.00 13.60
CA SER A 87 -23.17 8.10 12.97
C SER A 87 -23.93 6.76 12.92
N LYS A 88 -23.34 5.68 13.43
CA LYS A 88 -23.98 4.36 13.56
C LYS A 88 -24.56 4.18 14.96
#